data_AF-A0A7S2QFF0-F1
#
_entry.id   AF-A0A7S2QFF0-F1
#
_cell.length_a   1.000
_cell.length_b   1.000
_cell.length_c   1.000
_cell.angle_alpha   90.00
_cell.angle_beta   90.00
_cell.angle_gamma   90.00
#
_symmetry.space_group_name_H-M   'P 1'
#
loop_
_entity.id
_entity.type
_entity.pdbx_description
1 polymer ?
#
loop_
_entity_poly.entity_id
_entity_poly.type
_entity_poly.pdbx_seq_one_letter_code
_entity_poly.pdbx_strand_id
1 'polypeptide(L)'
;RQAARARSPCTPSLLQPVLPAGVDEDCAELQPEPPPPDPVRRLLDRGLLVDSPACGEPGACEANDDLAEVKALFSTQLPDVQVVGVYRVENKALASVYGAIRATMGATPERDLWHGTTLDCLHNIATCGFNRAYSGRHGTKLGMGTYFSADAAYSLRFCGRRAGA
;
A
#
# COMPACT_ATOMS: atom_id res chain seq x y z
N ARG A 1 -23.22 61.56 -1.10
CA ARG A 1 -23.37 62.77 -1.94
C ARG A 1 -22.00 63.10 -2.53
N GLN A 2 -21.88 63.11 -3.86
CA GLN A 2 -20.93 63.89 -4.69
C GLN A 2 -19.42 63.62 -4.47
N ALA A 3 -18.53 63.67 -5.46
CA ALA A 3 -18.59 63.76 -6.92
C ALA A 3 -17.13 63.73 -7.45
N ALA A 4 -17.00 63.34 -8.74
CA ALA A 4 -16.05 63.84 -9.76
C ALA A 4 -14.52 63.58 -9.59
N ARG A 5 -13.83 62.92 -10.55
CA ARG A 5 -13.32 63.41 -11.87
C ARG A 5 -12.34 64.59 -11.71
N ALA A 6 -11.18 64.72 -12.38
CA ALA A 6 -10.60 64.10 -13.57
C ALA A 6 -9.11 64.51 -13.77
N ARG A 7 -8.36 63.68 -14.52
CA ARG A 7 -7.36 63.94 -15.59
C ARG A 7 -6.09 64.81 -15.37
N SER A 8 -4.92 64.15 -15.51
CA SER A 8 -3.73 64.37 -16.41
C SER A 8 -3.12 65.78 -16.65
N PRO A 9 -1.93 65.91 -17.30
CA PRO A 9 -0.77 65.01 -17.49
C PRO A 9 0.58 65.70 -17.16
N CYS A 10 1.69 64.96 -17.05
CA CYS A 10 3.04 65.45 -17.40
C CYS A 10 4.04 64.28 -17.43
N THR A 11 4.52 63.95 -18.63
CA THR A 11 5.81 63.28 -18.89
C THR A 11 6.71 64.32 -19.60
N PRO A 12 8.01 64.08 -19.92
CA PRO A 12 8.86 62.90 -19.69
C PRO A 12 10.26 63.24 -19.12
N SER A 13 10.99 62.24 -18.60
CA SER A 13 12.45 62.10 -18.73
C SER A 13 12.86 60.73 -18.17
N LEU A 14 13.04 59.71 -19.01
CA LEU A 14 14.35 59.27 -19.52
C LEU A 14 15.41 59.13 -18.42
N LEU A 15 15.57 57.89 -17.93
CA LEU A 15 16.85 57.18 -17.81
C LEU A 15 16.54 55.73 -17.41
N GLN A 16 16.86 54.80 -18.33
CA GLN A 16 16.78 53.35 -18.10
C GLN A 16 17.97 52.90 -17.25
N PRO A 17 17.81 51.89 -16.38
CA PRO A 17 18.91 51.03 -15.99
C PRO A 17 19.03 49.85 -16.98
N VAL A 18 20.25 49.64 -17.43
CA VAL A 18 20.74 48.57 -18.29
C VAL A 18 20.45 47.20 -17.65
N LEU A 19 19.81 46.29 -18.38
CA LEU A 19 19.74 44.87 -18.03
C LEU A 19 21.06 44.20 -18.44
N PRO A 20 21.69 43.37 -17.58
CA PRO A 20 22.77 42.52 -18.03
C PRO A 20 22.22 41.41 -18.94
N ALA A 21 22.88 41.27 -20.08
CA ALA A 21 22.68 40.20 -21.03
C ALA A 21 23.18 38.86 -20.48
N GLY A 22 22.46 37.78 -20.83
CA GLY A 22 23.02 36.44 -20.97
C GLY A 22 23.31 35.70 -19.66
N VAL A 23 22.29 35.00 -19.16
CA VAL A 23 22.50 33.61 -18.78
C VAL A 23 21.55 32.80 -19.67
N ASP A 24 22.12 32.03 -20.59
CA ASP A 24 21.41 30.93 -21.20
C ASP A 24 21.04 29.99 -20.04
N GLU A 25 19.79 30.09 -19.57
CA GLU A 25 19.20 29.05 -18.73
C GLU A 25 19.11 27.81 -19.61
N ASP A 26 20.18 27.01 -19.52
CA ASP A 26 20.17 25.60 -19.81
C ASP A 26 18.86 25.05 -19.25
N CYS A 27 17.92 24.73 -20.15
CA CYS A 27 16.78 23.90 -19.81
C CYS A 27 17.38 22.57 -19.38
N ALA A 28 17.76 22.47 -18.11
CA ALA A 28 18.04 21.21 -17.46
C ALA A 28 16.77 20.41 -17.65
N GLU A 29 16.83 19.51 -18.63
CA GLU A 29 15.81 18.55 -18.94
C GLU A 29 15.48 17.87 -17.62
N LEU A 30 14.35 18.26 -17.02
CA LEU A 30 13.84 17.68 -15.79
C LEU A 30 13.64 16.22 -16.12
N GLN A 31 14.64 15.42 -15.77
CA GLN A 31 14.58 13.98 -15.90
C GLN A 31 13.30 13.57 -15.18
N PRO A 32 12.42 12.78 -15.81
CA PRO A 32 11.21 12.34 -15.15
C PRO A 32 11.62 11.67 -13.84
N GLU A 33 11.15 12.22 -12.72
CA GLU A 33 11.32 11.61 -11.40
C GLU A 33 11.04 10.12 -11.54
N PRO A 34 11.97 9.24 -11.09
CA PRO A 34 11.82 7.82 -11.27
C PRO A 34 10.47 7.40 -10.69
N PRO A 35 9.72 6.54 -11.40
CA PRO A 35 8.40 6.13 -10.95
C PRO A 35 8.49 5.66 -9.49
N PRO A 36 7.53 6.05 -8.63
CA PRO A 36 7.59 5.72 -7.22
C PRO A 36 7.83 4.21 -7.07
N PRO A 37 8.88 3.79 -6.35
CA PRO A 37 9.28 2.40 -6.33
C PRO A 37 8.11 1.50 -5.97
N ASP A 38 7.99 0.40 -6.73
CA ASP A 38 6.97 -0.63 -6.54
C ASP A 38 6.82 -0.93 -5.03
N PRO A 39 5.63 -0.73 -4.44
CA PRO A 39 5.43 -0.91 -3.00
C PRO A 39 5.74 -2.33 -2.54
N VAL A 40 5.65 -3.33 -3.41
CA VAL A 40 6.09 -4.70 -3.12
C VAL A 40 7.61 -4.75 -3.00
N ARG A 41 8.33 -4.18 -3.98
CA ARG A 41 9.80 -4.14 -3.99
C ARG A 41 10.38 -3.43 -2.77
N ARG A 42 9.78 -2.32 -2.34
CA ARG A 42 10.18 -1.61 -1.11
C ARG A 42 10.09 -2.48 0.14
N LEU A 43 9.13 -3.40 0.20
CA LEU A 43 8.94 -4.28 1.35
C LEU A 43 9.85 -5.50 1.29
N LEU A 44 10.15 -6.01 0.08
CA LEU A 44 11.18 -7.02 -0.15
C LEU A 44 12.56 -6.50 0.29
N ASP A 45 12.94 -5.29 -0.13
CA ASP A 45 14.21 -4.66 0.25
C ASP A 45 14.35 -4.47 1.77
N ARG A 46 13.23 -4.33 2.47
CA ARG A 46 13.17 -4.21 3.95
C ARG A 46 13.07 -5.55 4.67
N GLY A 47 12.99 -6.67 3.94
CA GLY A 47 12.78 -8.01 4.51
C GLY A 47 11.44 -8.17 5.23
N LEU A 48 10.45 -7.30 4.96
CA LEU A 48 9.09 -7.44 5.48
C LEU A 48 8.23 -8.35 4.60
N LEU A 49 8.58 -8.47 3.32
CA LEU A 49 8.07 -9.50 2.42
C LEU A 49 9.20 -10.44 2.05
N VAL A 50 8.87 -11.71 1.86
CA VAL A 50 9.76 -12.76 1.38
C VAL A 50 9.06 -13.58 0.30
N ASP A 51 9.75 -13.84 -0.80
CA ASP A 51 9.28 -14.61 -1.95
C ASP A 51 9.87 -16.03 -2.01
N SER A 52 10.59 -16.43 -0.97
CA SER A 52 11.13 -17.77 -0.81
C SER A 52 10.35 -18.62 0.21
N PRO A 53 10.24 -19.94 -0.02
CA PRO A 53 9.64 -20.87 0.94
C PRO A 53 10.24 -20.74 2.34
N ALA A 54 9.43 -20.96 3.36
CA ALA A 54 9.93 -21.01 4.72
C ALA A 54 10.92 -22.17 4.83
N CYS A 55 12.19 -21.88 5.09
CA CYS A 55 13.16 -22.92 5.38
C CYS A 55 12.74 -23.60 6.68
N GLY A 56 12.36 -24.88 6.60
CA GLY A 56 12.24 -25.73 7.79
C GLY A 56 13.57 -25.75 8.55
N GLU A 57 13.51 -25.89 9.87
CA GLU A 57 14.68 -26.10 10.72
C GLU A 57 15.60 -27.17 10.10
N PRO A 58 16.94 -27.00 10.13
CA PRO A 58 17.87 -27.97 9.57
C PRO A 58 17.74 -29.31 10.31
N GLY A 59 16.97 -30.23 9.73
CA GLY A 59 16.58 -31.50 10.35
C GLY A 59 15.15 -31.97 10.04
N ALA A 60 14.29 -31.12 9.47
CA ALA A 60 13.00 -31.54 8.94
C ALA A 60 13.16 -32.07 7.50
N CYS A 61 12.90 -33.35 7.28
CA CYS A 61 12.57 -33.88 5.96
C CYS A 61 11.23 -33.28 5.53
N GLU A 62 11.10 -32.90 4.26
CA GLU A 62 10.01 -32.10 3.69
C GLU A 62 10.19 -30.58 3.92
N ALA A 63 10.75 -29.92 2.91
CA ALA A 63 10.65 -28.47 2.76
C ALA A 63 9.16 -28.13 2.56
N ASN A 64 8.52 -27.58 3.59
CA ASN A 64 7.13 -27.15 3.49
C ASN A 64 7.08 -25.85 2.67
N ASP A 65 6.67 -25.93 1.41
CA ASP A 65 6.52 -24.77 0.54
C ASP A 65 5.18 -24.08 0.81
N ASP A 66 5.18 -23.27 1.85
CA ASP A 66 4.03 -22.46 2.30
C ASP A 66 3.52 -21.52 1.20
N LEU A 67 4.41 -21.00 0.35
CA LEU A 67 4.03 -20.13 -0.76
C LEU A 67 3.27 -20.91 -1.84
N ALA A 68 3.73 -22.13 -2.16
CA ALA A 68 3.03 -23.00 -3.10
C ALA A 68 1.66 -23.46 -2.56
N GLU A 69 1.56 -23.74 -1.26
CA GLU A 69 0.29 -24.09 -0.62
C GLU A 69 -0.74 -22.95 -0.73
N VAL A 70 -0.36 -21.71 -0.36
CA VAL A 70 -1.24 -20.55 -0.48
C VAL A 70 -1.64 -20.29 -1.93
N LYS A 71 -0.70 -20.46 -2.87
CA LYS A 71 -0.99 -20.35 -4.31
C LYS A 71 -2.05 -21.38 -4.74
N ALA A 72 -1.88 -22.64 -4.31
CA ALA A 72 -2.83 -23.71 -4.64
C ALA A 72 -4.22 -23.42 -4.05
N LEU A 73 -4.30 -23.03 -2.77
CA LEU A 73 -5.56 -22.67 -2.11
C LEU A 73 -6.30 -21.56 -2.86
N PHE A 74 -5.58 -20.52 -3.32
CA PHE A 74 -6.17 -19.43 -4.09
C PHE A 74 -6.64 -19.91 -5.47
N SER A 75 -5.78 -20.60 -6.21
CA SER A 75 -6.06 -21.07 -7.57
C SER A 75 -7.19 -22.11 -7.61
N THR A 76 -7.40 -22.89 -6.56
CA THR A 76 -8.57 -23.78 -6.45
C THR A 76 -9.88 -23.00 -6.35
N GLN A 77 -9.90 -21.86 -5.66
CA GLN A 77 -11.11 -21.04 -5.53
C GLN A 77 -11.35 -20.13 -6.75
N LEU A 78 -10.28 -19.72 -7.44
CA LEU A 78 -10.31 -18.77 -8.56
C LEU A 78 -9.42 -19.26 -9.72
N PRO A 79 -9.86 -20.27 -10.49
CA PRO A 79 -9.05 -20.86 -11.57
C PRO A 79 -8.82 -19.90 -12.75
N ASP A 80 -9.70 -18.94 -12.96
CA ASP A 80 -9.62 -17.96 -14.05
C ASP A 80 -8.74 -16.75 -13.73
N VAL A 81 -8.20 -16.66 -12.50
CA VAL A 81 -7.37 -15.55 -12.05
C VAL A 81 -5.90 -15.97 -12.05
N GLN A 82 -5.08 -15.26 -12.82
CA GLN A 82 -3.63 -15.47 -12.83
C GLN A 82 -2.99 -14.91 -11.55
N VAL A 83 -2.31 -15.76 -10.79
CA VAL A 83 -1.49 -15.35 -9.64
C VAL A 83 -0.13 -14.86 -10.14
N VAL A 84 0.13 -13.56 -9.99
CA VAL A 84 1.38 -12.92 -10.42
C VAL A 84 2.53 -13.19 -9.44
N GLY A 85 2.23 -13.26 -8.14
CA GLY A 85 3.23 -13.52 -7.10
C GLY A 85 2.57 -13.84 -5.76
N VAL A 86 3.31 -14.56 -4.91
CA VAL A 86 2.94 -14.87 -3.54
C VAL A 86 4.12 -14.48 -2.66
N TYR A 87 3.82 -13.74 -1.60
CA TYR A 87 4.83 -13.20 -0.69
C TYR A 87 4.40 -13.49 0.74
N ARG A 88 5.31 -14.02 1.55
CA ARG A 88 5.13 -14.17 2.99
C ARG A 88 5.45 -12.87 3.69
N VAL A 89 4.63 -12.49 4.67
CA VAL A 89 4.90 -11.34 5.55
C VAL A 89 5.77 -11.79 6.70
N GLU A 90 6.99 -11.26 6.78
CA GLU A 90 7.94 -11.55 7.86
C GLU A 90 7.92 -10.40 8.88
N ASN A 91 7.08 -10.53 9.91
CA ASN A 91 7.01 -9.56 11.01
C ASN A 91 7.01 -10.27 12.37
N LYS A 92 8.21 -10.44 12.94
CA LYS A 92 8.42 -11.15 14.21
C LYS A 92 7.66 -10.54 15.40
N ALA A 93 7.49 -9.22 15.41
CA ALA A 93 6.77 -8.54 16.48
C ALA A 93 5.27 -8.90 16.45
N LEU A 94 4.64 -8.82 15.27
CA LEU A 94 3.24 -9.23 15.11
C LEU A 94 3.05 -10.73 15.33
N ALA A 95 3.97 -11.57 14.85
CA ALA A 95 3.94 -13.01 15.07
C ALA A 95 4.01 -13.36 16.57
N SER A 96 4.87 -12.67 17.34
CA SER A 96 4.97 -12.86 18.79
C SER A 96 3.69 -12.46 19.52
N VAL A 97 3.11 -11.30 19.18
CA VAL A 97 1.83 -10.84 19.75
C VAL A 97 0.71 -11.82 19.42
N TYR A 98 0.64 -12.28 18.16
CA TYR A 98 -0.33 -13.28 17.73
C TYR A 98 -0.19 -14.57 18.53
N GLY A 99 1.02 -15.11 18.66
CA GLY A 99 1.30 -16.33 19.43
C GLY A 99 0.91 -16.23 20.90
N ALA A 100 1.17 -15.07 21.54
CA ALA A 100 0.74 -14.83 22.91
C ALA A 100 -0.79 -14.83 23.06
N ILE A 101 -1.51 -14.13 22.16
CA ILE A 101 -2.98 -14.11 22.17
C ILE A 101 -3.53 -15.51 21.90
N ARG A 102 -2.99 -16.21 20.91
CA ARG A 102 -3.37 -17.59 20.58
C ARG A 102 -3.26 -18.51 21.80
N ALA A 103 -2.15 -18.43 22.55
CA ALA A 103 -1.97 -19.23 23.77
C ALA A 103 -3.03 -18.92 24.86
N THR A 104 -3.56 -17.70 24.91
CA THR A 104 -4.63 -17.33 25.86
C THR A 104 -6.03 -17.76 25.43
N MET A 105 -6.28 -17.91 24.12
CA MET A 105 -7.61 -18.17 23.56
C MET A 105 -8.02 -19.66 23.58
N GLY A 106 -7.14 -20.55 24.02
CA GLY A 106 -7.40 -22.00 24.08
C GLY A 106 -7.49 -22.65 22.69
N ALA A 107 -8.18 -23.79 22.60
CA ALA A 107 -8.35 -24.57 21.36
C ALA A 107 -9.54 -24.08 20.53
N THR A 108 -9.57 -22.79 20.17
CA THR A 108 -10.48 -22.32 19.11
C THR A 108 -9.89 -22.69 17.74
N PRO A 109 -10.71 -23.12 16.76
CA PRO A 109 -10.19 -23.45 15.44
C PRO A 109 -9.58 -22.19 14.79
N GLU A 110 -8.26 -22.24 14.58
CA GLU A 110 -7.55 -21.32 13.71
C GLU A 110 -7.94 -21.62 12.26
N ARG A 111 -8.10 -20.58 11.45
CA ARG A 111 -8.58 -20.70 10.07
C ARG A 111 -7.82 -19.73 9.19
N ASP A 112 -7.43 -20.21 8.02
CA ASP A 112 -6.96 -19.37 6.94
C ASP A 112 -8.15 -18.69 6.26
N LEU A 113 -8.06 -17.38 6.12
CA LEU A 113 -9.11 -16.54 5.55
C LEU A 113 -8.48 -15.48 4.65
N TRP A 114 -9.24 -15.08 3.63
CA TRP A 114 -8.86 -14.08 2.67
C TRP A 114 -9.30 -12.68 3.10
N HIS A 115 -8.49 -11.68 2.76
CA HIS A 115 -8.80 -10.26 2.92
C HIS A 115 -8.36 -9.51 1.66
N GLY A 116 -9.32 -8.98 0.90
CA GLY A 116 -9.03 -8.16 -0.28
C GLY A 116 -8.83 -6.70 0.09
N THR A 117 -7.74 -6.09 -0.38
CA THR A 117 -7.38 -4.70 -0.08
C THR A 117 -6.69 -4.01 -1.26
N THR A 118 -6.39 -2.72 -1.12
CA THR A 118 -5.63 -1.94 -2.10
C THR A 118 -4.13 -2.03 -1.83
N LEU A 119 -3.31 -1.91 -2.87
CA LEU A 119 -1.85 -1.92 -2.75
C LEU A 119 -1.31 -0.83 -1.79
N ASP A 120 -2.00 0.31 -1.71
CA ASP A 120 -1.67 1.40 -0.77
C ASP A 120 -1.72 0.98 0.71
N CYS A 121 -2.52 -0.05 1.04
CA CYS A 121 -2.66 -0.55 2.41
C CYS A 121 -1.60 -1.60 2.75
N LEU A 122 -0.89 -2.15 1.76
CA LEU A 122 0.07 -3.23 1.94
C LEU A 122 1.14 -2.87 2.97
N HIS A 123 1.72 -1.68 2.85
CA HIS A 123 2.75 -1.21 3.77
C HIS A 123 2.27 -1.23 5.23
N ASN A 124 1.14 -0.59 5.50
CA ASN A 124 0.59 -0.47 6.85
C ASN A 124 0.18 -1.82 7.44
N ILE A 125 -0.40 -2.71 6.62
CA ILE A 125 -0.80 -4.05 7.07
C ILE A 125 0.44 -4.88 7.39
N ALA A 126 1.47 -4.86 6.53
CA ALA A 126 2.70 -5.62 6.76
C ALA A 126 3.47 -5.13 8.00
N THR A 127 3.46 -3.83 8.29
CA THR A 127 4.18 -3.26 9.44
C THR A 127 3.40 -3.33 10.74
N CYS A 128 2.09 -3.04 10.71
CA CYS A 128 1.28 -2.78 11.90
C CYS A 128 0.14 -3.79 12.09
N GLY A 129 -0.03 -4.72 11.15
CA GLY A 129 -1.15 -5.66 11.14
C GLY A 129 -2.47 -4.97 10.78
N PHE A 130 -3.57 -5.69 10.99
CA PHE A 130 -4.91 -5.17 10.75
C PHE A 130 -5.37 -4.31 11.92
N ASN A 131 -5.71 -3.05 11.66
CA ASN A 131 -6.17 -2.12 12.68
C ASN A 131 -7.62 -1.69 12.44
N ARG A 132 -8.49 -1.98 13.43
CA ARG A 132 -9.91 -1.59 13.41
C ARG A 132 -10.13 -0.09 13.28
N ALA A 133 -9.18 0.77 13.67
CA ALA A 133 -9.31 2.21 13.51
C ALA A 133 -9.37 2.64 12.03
N TYR A 134 -8.89 1.79 11.11
CA TYR A 134 -9.03 1.97 9.67
C TYR A 134 -10.26 1.25 9.08
N SER A 135 -11.12 0.68 9.94
CA SER A 135 -12.38 0.06 9.50
C SER A 135 -13.38 1.12 9.03
N GLY A 136 -14.21 0.76 8.04
CA GLY A 136 -15.18 1.67 7.40
C GLY A 136 -15.22 1.57 5.87
N ARG A 137 -14.13 1.09 5.24
CA ARG A 137 -14.08 0.88 3.79
C ARG A 137 -14.94 -0.29 3.29
N HIS A 138 -15.27 -1.26 4.14
CA HIS A 138 -15.98 -2.49 3.77
C HIS A 138 -17.43 -2.53 4.28
N GLY A 139 -17.98 -1.38 4.69
CA GLY A 139 -19.26 -1.29 5.37
C GLY A 139 -19.18 -1.75 6.84
N THR A 140 -20.15 -1.36 7.65
CA THR A 140 -20.20 -1.64 9.10
C THR A 140 -21.38 -2.54 9.49
N LYS A 141 -21.94 -3.29 8.52
CA LYS A 141 -23.16 -4.08 8.70
C LYS A 141 -23.07 -5.12 9.83
N LEU A 142 -21.88 -5.67 10.08
CA LEU A 142 -21.64 -6.66 11.14
C LEU A 142 -20.79 -6.10 12.29
N GLY A 143 -20.65 -4.77 12.36
CA GLY A 143 -19.86 -4.07 13.37
C GLY A 143 -18.62 -3.35 12.81
N MET A 144 -17.88 -2.73 13.71
CA MET A 144 -16.66 -1.98 13.41
C MET A 144 -15.45 -2.89 13.59
N GLY A 145 -14.94 -3.44 12.48
CA GLY A 145 -13.81 -4.35 12.52
C GLY A 145 -13.18 -4.60 11.16
N THR A 146 -12.17 -5.47 11.16
CA THR A 146 -11.57 -6.00 9.95
C THR A 146 -12.36 -7.23 9.51
N TYR A 147 -12.67 -7.29 8.22
CA TYR A 147 -13.50 -8.36 7.64
C TYR A 147 -12.61 -9.36 6.91
N PHE A 148 -12.84 -10.65 7.15
CA PHE A 148 -12.16 -11.76 6.50
C PHE A 148 -13.21 -12.71 5.91
N SER A 149 -12.85 -13.45 4.87
CA SER A 149 -13.75 -14.37 4.16
C SER A 149 -13.06 -15.69 3.84
N ALA A 150 -13.76 -16.81 4.00
CA ALA A 150 -13.28 -18.10 3.54
C ALA A 150 -13.27 -18.21 1.99
N ASP A 151 -14.09 -17.38 1.33
CA ASP A 151 -14.20 -17.28 -0.13
C ASP A 151 -13.31 -16.15 -0.67
N ALA A 152 -12.34 -16.52 -1.51
CA ALA A 152 -11.43 -15.61 -2.21
C ALA A 152 -12.17 -14.73 -3.23
N ALA A 153 -13.19 -15.25 -3.90
CA ALA A 153 -14.00 -14.50 -4.88
C ALA A 153 -14.77 -13.37 -4.21
N TYR A 154 -15.27 -13.59 -2.98
CA TYR A 154 -15.88 -12.54 -2.18
C TYR A 154 -14.86 -11.45 -1.82
N SER A 155 -13.68 -11.85 -1.35
CA SER A 155 -12.58 -10.92 -1.00
C SER A 155 -12.12 -10.09 -2.20
N LEU A 156 -12.06 -10.69 -3.40
CA LEU A 156 -11.64 -10.02 -4.63
C LEU A 156 -12.47 -8.77 -4.95
N ARG A 157 -13.75 -8.74 -4.58
CA ARG A 157 -14.65 -7.58 -4.75
C ARG A 157 -14.18 -6.33 -3.99
N PHE A 158 -13.28 -6.51 -3.02
CA PHE A 158 -12.72 -5.44 -2.19
C PHE A 158 -11.31 -5.05 -2.61
N CYS A 159 -10.67 -5.83 -3.49
CA CYS A 159 -9.40 -5.44 -4.13
C CYS A 159 -9.63 -4.24 -5.05
N GLY A 160 -8.79 -3.21 -4.97
CA GLY A 160 -8.86 -2.05 -5.86
C GLY A 160 -9.95 -1.01 -5.55
N ARG A 161 -10.75 -1.18 -4.49
CA ARG A 161 -11.63 -0.10 -4.03
C ARG A 161 -10.81 1.05 -3.44
N ARG A 162 -10.64 2.13 -4.20
CA ARG A 162 -10.12 3.40 -3.69
C ARG A 162 -10.97 3.85 -2.48
N ALA A 163 -10.32 4.34 -1.43
CA ALA A 163 -11.06 5.10 -0.42
C ALA A 163 -11.67 6.33 -1.10
N GLY A 164 -13.00 6.41 -1.13
CA GLY A 164 -13.70 7.64 -1.49
C GLY A 164 -14.23 7.73 -2.92
N ALA A 165 -14.82 6.64 -3.45
CA ALA A 165 -15.83 6.75 -4.49
C ALA A 165 -17.15 6.19 -3.96
#